data_AF-A0A956UFZ5-F1
#
_entry.id   AF-A0A956UFZ5-F1
#
_cell.length_a   1.000
_cell.length_b   1.000
_cell.length_c   1.000
_cell.angle_alpha   90.00
_cell.angle_beta   90.00
_cell.angle_gamma   90.00
#
_symmetry.space_group_name_H-M   'P 1'
#
loop_
_entity.id
_entity.type
_entity.pdbx_description
1 polymer ?
#
loop_
_entity_poly.entity_id
_entity_poly.type
_entity_poly.pdbx_seq_one_letter_code
_entity_poly.pdbx_strand_id
1 'polypeptide(L)'
;TGQLLARELQANPHFNYQPIGFVDNDPRRLHTRVHGLRVFGTDDDLGRVIDERDAEVVAIAVPRAPGSAIRKIVATCQDLNIPVRMVPGVDDWALGRRGPNTLRDITPDDLLGREPVEIDYASCAGSVADRVVLVTGAAGSIGSELSRQVLSFGPRELHL
;
A
#
# COMPACT_ATOMS: atom_id res chain seq x y z
N THR A 1 -6.90 -1.54 -1.29
CA THR A 1 -6.76 -0.36 -2.17
C THR A 1 -7.05 -0.68 -3.62
N GLY A 2 -6.27 -1.52 -4.32
CA GLY A 2 -6.44 -1.72 -5.78
C GLY A 2 -7.83 -2.23 -6.20
N GLN A 3 -8.35 -3.23 -5.48
CA GLN A 3 -9.69 -3.78 -5.75
C GLN A 3 -10.80 -2.72 -5.57
N LEU A 4 -10.65 -1.87 -4.54
CA LEU A 4 -11.62 -0.82 -4.27
C LEU A 4 -11.60 0.25 -5.37
N LEU A 5 -10.42 0.59 -5.91
CA LEU A 5 -10.30 1.54 -7.02
C LEU A 5 -10.95 0.99 -8.27
N ALA A 6 -10.66 -0.26 -8.62
CA ALA A 6 -11.29 -0.89 -9.78
C ALA A 6 -12.81 -0.92 -9.66
N ARG A 7 -13.33 -1.27 -8.47
CA ARG A 7 -14.78 -1.24 -8.21
C ARG A 7 -15.35 0.17 -8.38
N GLU A 8 -14.66 1.19 -7.88
CA GLU A 8 -15.10 2.59 -7.98
C GLU A 8 -15.10 3.09 -9.43
N LEU A 9 -14.07 2.74 -10.21
CA LEU A 9 -14.01 3.08 -11.64
C LEU A 9 -15.08 2.35 -12.46
N GLN A 10 -15.34 1.08 -12.16
CA GLN A 10 -16.41 0.31 -12.81
C GLN A 10 -17.81 0.85 -12.46
N ALA A 11 -18.02 1.29 -11.21
CA ALA A 11 -19.30 1.83 -10.76
C ALA A 11 -19.59 3.24 -11.27
N ASN A 12 -18.56 3.99 -11.68
CA ASN A 12 -18.68 5.40 -12.06
C ASN A 12 -17.99 5.68 -13.41
N PRO A 13 -18.62 5.33 -14.55
CA PRO A 13 -18.02 5.46 -15.88
C PRO A 13 -17.71 6.89 -16.34
N HIS A 14 -18.22 7.91 -15.64
CA HIS A 14 -17.89 9.32 -15.92
C HIS A 14 -16.45 9.67 -15.54
N PHE A 15 -15.77 8.79 -14.82
CA PHE A 15 -14.36 8.89 -14.58
C PHE A 15 -13.63 8.40 -15.84
N ASN A 16 -12.81 9.26 -16.44
CA ASN A 16 -12.06 8.98 -17.69
C ASN A 16 -10.95 7.91 -17.54
N TYR A 17 -11.19 6.88 -16.73
CA TYR A 17 -10.31 5.75 -16.49
C TYR A 17 -11.12 4.47 -16.59
N GLN A 18 -10.63 3.54 -17.41
CA GLN A 18 -11.18 2.19 -17.51
C GLN A 18 -10.17 1.19 -16.94
N PRO A 19 -10.50 0.47 -15.85
CA PRO A 19 -9.59 -0.53 -15.32
C PRO A 19 -9.61 -1.76 -16.24
N ILE A 20 -8.45 -2.10 -16.79
CA ILE A 20 -8.28 -3.23 -17.73
C ILE A 20 -7.82 -4.53 -17.06
N GLY A 21 -7.17 -4.42 -15.89
CA GLY A 21 -6.63 -5.56 -15.16
C GLY A 21 -5.74 -5.17 -13.99
N PHE A 22 -5.08 -6.19 -13.42
CA PHE A 22 -4.15 -6.05 -12.31
C PHE A 22 -2.82 -6.74 -12.59
N VAL A 23 -1.81 -6.29 -11.86
CA VAL A 23 -0.53 -6.95 -11.67
C VAL A 23 -0.33 -7.09 -10.16
N ASP A 24 0.06 -8.28 -9.68
CA ASP A 24 0.18 -8.56 -8.25
C ASP A 24 1.27 -9.62 -8.03
N ASN A 25 2.21 -9.34 -7.13
CA ASN A 25 3.32 -10.26 -6.82
C ASN A 25 2.90 -11.38 -5.85
N ASP A 26 1.67 -11.36 -5.30
CA ASP A 26 1.12 -12.48 -4.51
C ASP A 26 0.84 -13.69 -5.43
N PRO A 27 1.56 -14.82 -5.28
CA PRO A 27 1.40 -15.98 -6.14
C PRO A 27 -0.03 -16.54 -6.14
N ARG A 28 -0.77 -16.34 -5.03
CA ARG A 28 -2.15 -16.82 -4.87
C ARG A 28 -3.13 -16.06 -5.76
N ARG A 29 -2.74 -14.90 -6.27
CA ARG A 29 -3.59 -14.03 -7.11
C ARG A 29 -3.28 -14.17 -8.59
N LEU A 30 -2.17 -14.78 -8.96
CA LEU A 30 -1.81 -14.99 -10.35
C LEU A 30 -2.90 -15.78 -11.09
N HIS A 31 -3.25 -15.31 -12.28
CA HIS A 31 -4.30 -15.86 -13.15
C HIS A 31 -5.72 -15.89 -12.55
N THR A 32 -5.93 -15.27 -11.39
CA THR A 32 -7.27 -15.09 -10.82
C THR A 32 -7.99 -13.90 -11.47
N ARG A 33 -9.27 -13.76 -11.14
CA ARG A 33 -10.07 -12.57 -11.46
C ARG A 33 -10.50 -11.86 -10.19
N VAL A 34 -10.40 -10.54 -10.21
CA VAL A 34 -10.84 -9.64 -9.15
C VAL A 34 -11.85 -8.67 -9.76
N HIS A 35 -13.09 -8.67 -9.27
CA HIS A 35 -14.18 -7.86 -9.85
C HIS A 35 -14.31 -8.04 -11.38
N GLY A 36 -14.13 -9.28 -11.85
CA GLY A 36 -14.18 -9.62 -13.28
C GLY A 36 -12.90 -9.27 -14.07
N LEU A 37 -11.98 -8.50 -13.51
CA LEU A 37 -10.71 -8.11 -14.14
C LEU A 37 -9.62 -9.16 -13.87
N ARG A 38 -8.78 -9.45 -14.86
CA ARG A 38 -7.74 -10.47 -14.75
C ARG A 38 -6.50 -9.91 -14.04
N VAL A 39 -5.84 -10.76 -13.25
CA VAL A 39 -4.44 -10.54 -12.81
C VAL A 39 -3.52 -11.10 -13.89
N PHE A 40 -2.82 -10.23 -14.61
CA PHE A 40 -2.05 -10.58 -15.81
C PHE A 40 -0.67 -11.16 -15.51
N GLY A 41 -0.13 -10.90 -14.33
CA GLY A 41 1.20 -11.34 -13.93
C GLY A 41 1.72 -10.58 -12.72
N THR A 42 3.04 -10.57 -12.62
CA THR A 42 3.84 -9.88 -11.58
C THR A 42 4.41 -8.56 -12.11
N ASP A 43 5.09 -7.80 -11.27
CA ASP A 43 5.77 -6.57 -11.70
C ASP A 43 6.82 -6.79 -12.81
N ASP A 44 7.39 -7.99 -12.91
CA ASP A 44 8.26 -8.40 -14.02
C ASP A 44 7.50 -8.53 -15.36
N ASP A 45 6.19 -8.83 -15.32
CA ASP A 45 5.34 -8.89 -16.50
C ASP A 45 4.83 -7.53 -16.95
N LEU A 46 5.03 -6.47 -16.15
CA LEU A 46 4.36 -5.19 -16.33
C LEU A 46 4.57 -4.59 -17.73
N GLY A 47 5.80 -4.61 -18.25
CA GLY A 47 6.09 -4.08 -19.58
C GLY A 47 5.34 -4.82 -20.68
N ARG A 48 5.39 -6.16 -20.66
CA ARG A 48 4.61 -7.00 -21.58
C ARG A 48 3.11 -6.73 -21.48
N VAL A 49 2.60 -6.55 -20.26
CA VAL A 49 1.17 -6.28 -20.02
C VAL A 49 0.76 -4.91 -20.56
N ILE A 50 1.61 -3.88 -20.42
CA ILE A 50 1.38 -2.57 -20.99
C ILE A 50 1.24 -2.66 -22.51
N ASP A 51 2.19 -3.34 -23.16
CA ASP A 51 2.21 -3.48 -24.62
C ASP A 51 1.04 -4.32 -25.16
N GLU A 52 0.74 -5.48 -24.55
CA GLU A 52 -0.33 -6.38 -25.01
C GLU A 52 -1.75 -5.83 -24.79
N ARG A 53 -1.90 -4.86 -23.87
CA ARG A 53 -3.21 -4.37 -23.41
C ARG A 53 -3.44 -2.89 -23.69
N ASP A 54 -2.52 -2.25 -24.39
CA ASP A 54 -2.56 -0.81 -24.68
C ASP A 54 -2.82 0.02 -23.42
N ALA A 55 -2.10 -0.28 -22.34
CA ALA A 55 -2.33 0.36 -21.05
C ALA A 55 -1.79 1.80 -21.05
N GLU A 56 -2.68 2.78 -20.91
CA GLU A 56 -2.30 4.20 -20.96
C GLU A 56 -1.79 4.77 -19.64
N VAL A 57 -2.14 4.14 -18.51
CA VAL A 57 -1.82 4.62 -17.15
C VAL A 57 -1.63 3.44 -16.21
N VAL A 58 -0.59 3.49 -15.37
CA VAL A 58 -0.38 2.52 -14.28
C VAL A 58 -0.69 3.18 -12.94
N ALA A 59 -1.57 2.55 -12.15
CA ALA A 59 -1.89 2.99 -10.80
C ALA A 59 -1.28 2.04 -9.75
N ILE A 60 -0.39 2.55 -8.91
CA ILE A 60 0.24 1.81 -7.81
C ILE A 60 -0.70 1.81 -6.62
N ALA A 61 -1.25 0.64 -6.29
CA ALA A 61 -2.20 0.48 -5.20
C ALA A 61 -1.59 -0.09 -3.90
N VAL A 62 -0.26 -0.08 -3.81
CA VAL A 62 0.55 -0.54 -2.67
C VAL A 62 1.39 0.61 -2.10
N PRO A 63 0.77 1.68 -1.54
CA PRO A 63 1.49 2.88 -1.09
C PRO A 63 2.46 2.65 0.08
N ARG A 64 2.43 1.45 0.70
CA ARG A 64 3.35 1.03 1.77
C ARG A 64 4.41 0.04 1.29
N ALA A 65 4.50 -0.22 -0.01
CA ALA A 65 5.56 -1.06 -0.56
C ALA A 65 6.92 -0.40 -0.34
N PRO A 66 8.01 -1.19 -0.24
CA PRO A 66 9.35 -0.64 -0.19
C PRO A 66 9.61 0.30 -1.39
N GLY A 67 10.35 1.39 -1.15
CA GLY A 67 10.67 2.35 -2.21
C GLY A 67 11.39 1.71 -3.39
N SER A 68 12.16 0.64 -3.16
CA SER A 68 12.80 -0.17 -4.21
C SER A 68 11.78 -0.80 -5.17
N ALA A 69 10.67 -1.35 -4.67
CA ALA A 69 9.61 -1.92 -5.49
C ALA A 69 8.88 -0.85 -6.31
N ILE A 70 8.59 0.30 -5.69
CA ILE A 70 7.97 1.44 -6.39
C ILE A 70 8.91 1.96 -7.49
N ARG A 71 10.21 2.11 -7.22
CA ARG A 71 11.22 2.51 -8.21
C ARG A 71 11.30 1.55 -9.39
N LYS A 72 11.25 0.24 -9.14
CA LYS A 72 11.23 -0.78 -10.22
C LYS A 72 10.04 -0.56 -11.15
N ILE A 73 8.83 -0.42 -10.59
CA ILE A 73 7.60 -0.17 -11.37
C ILE A 73 7.71 1.14 -12.15
N VAL A 74 8.16 2.22 -11.50
CA VAL A 74 8.30 3.55 -12.11
C VAL A 74 9.31 3.52 -13.25
N ALA A 75 10.45 2.84 -13.09
CA ALA A 75 11.45 2.70 -14.14
C ALA A 75 10.87 1.99 -15.38
N THR A 76 10.20 0.85 -15.20
CA THR A 76 9.55 0.13 -16.31
C THR A 76 8.56 1.01 -17.05
N CYS A 77 7.73 1.76 -16.33
CA CYS A 77 6.76 2.67 -16.96
C CYS A 77 7.42 3.87 -17.65
N GLN A 78 8.52 4.40 -17.10
CA GLN A 78 9.29 5.50 -17.70
C GLN A 78 9.90 5.09 -19.03
N ASP A 79 10.48 3.88 -19.11
CA ASP A 79 11.06 3.34 -20.35
C ASP A 79 10.00 3.18 -21.46
N LEU A 80 8.74 2.96 -21.08
CA LEU A 80 7.59 2.83 -21.98
C LEU A 80 6.78 4.13 -22.14
N ASN A 81 7.25 5.23 -21.53
CA ASN A 81 6.57 6.54 -21.54
C ASN A 81 5.11 6.49 -21.03
N ILE A 82 4.84 5.62 -20.05
CA ILE A 82 3.54 5.44 -19.40
C ILE A 82 3.47 6.26 -18.09
N PRO A 83 2.47 7.13 -17.92
CA PRO A 83 2.27 7.84 -16.66
C PRO A 83 1.94 6.87 -15.51
N VAL A 84 2.59 7.12 -14.37
CA VAL A 84 2.38 6.36 -13.13
C VAL A 84 1.67 7.23 -12.10
N ARG A 85 0.65 6.68 -11.44
CA ARG A 85 -0.13 7.35 -10.40
C ARG A 85 -0.13 6.52 -9.12
N MET A 86 -0.15 7.17 -7.96
CA MET A 86 -0.32 6.52 -6.66
C MET A 86 -1.79 6.52 -6.26
N VAL A 87 -2.27 5.37 -5.80
CA VAL A 87 -3.55 5.30 -5.08
C VAL A 87 -3.32 5.74 -3.64
N PRO A 88 -4.08 6.72 -3.13
CA PRO A 88 -3.93 7.17 -1.76
C PRO A 88 -4.29 6.07 -0.76
N GLY A 89 -3.88 6.28 0.49
CA GLY A 89 -4.09 5.33 1.56
C GLY A 89 -5.59 5.11 1.83
N VAL A 90 -5.92 3.96 2.43
CA VAL A 90 -7.30 3.68 2.88
C VAL A 90 -7.82 4.73 3.87
N ASP A 91 -6.93 5.38 4.63
CA ASP A 91 -7.28 6.45 5.56
C ASP A 91 -7.85 7.68 4.80
N ASP A 92 -7.32 7.98 3.61
CA ASP A 92 -7.81 9.08 2.76
C ASP A 92 -9.21 8.78 2.19
N TRP A 93 -9.53 7.50 1.99
CA TRP A 93 -10.83 7.05 1.49
C TRP A 93 -11.92 7.18 2.54
N ALA A 94 -11.57 6.97 3.82
CA ALA A 94 -12.47 7.17 4.95
C ALA A 94 -12.87 8.66 5.10
N LEU A 95 -12.01 9.59 4.66
CA LEU A 95 -12.26 11.02 4.64
C LEU A 95 -13.16 11.49 3.47
N GLY A 96 -13.78 10.57 2.73
CA GLY A 96 -14.75 10.89 1.68
C GLY A 96 -14.12 11.29 0.33
N ARG A 97 -12.79 11.27 0.22
CA ARG A 97 -12.11 11.43 -1.07
C ARG A 97 -12.18 10.10 -1.82
N ARG A 98 -13.13 9.97 -2.74
CA ARG A 98 -13.31 8.78 -3.59
C ARG A 98 -13.16 9.14 -5.08
N GLY A 99 -12.83 8.14 -5.88
CA GLY A 99 -12.70 8.26 -7.33
C GLY A 99 -11.28 8.63 -7.81
N PRO A 100 -11.04 8.65 -9.12
CA PRO A 100 -9.71 8.83 -9.70
C PRO A 100 -9.13 10.23 -9.55
N ASN A 101 -9.92 11.24 -9.17
CA ASN A 101 -9.36 12.54 -8.73
C ASN A 101 -8.49 12.39 -7.48
N THR A 102 -8.49 11.22 -6.84
CA THR A 102 -7.61 10.87 -5.74
C THR A 102 -6.28 10.27 -6.21
N LEU A 103 -6.18 9.84 -7.47
CA LEU A 103 -4.91 9.41 -8.06
C LEU A 103 -3.96 10.61 -8.12
N ARG A 104 -2.86 10.50 -7.40
CA ARG A 104 -1.84 11.55 -7.33
C ARG A 104 -0.59 11.17 -8.07
N ASP A 105 0.23 12.15 -8.42
CA ASP A 105 1.58 11.90 -8.91
C ASP A 105 2.43 11.18 -7.86
N ILE A 106 3.42 10.44 -8.37
CA ILE A 106 4.47 9.85 -7.54
C ILE A 106 5.34 10.98 -6.99
N THR A 107 5.54 10.97 -5.68
CA THR A 107 6.38 11.93 -4.97
C THR A 107 7.77 11.35 -4.72
N PRO A 108 8.81 12.18 -4.51
CA PRO A 108 10.13 11.70 -4.10
C PRO A 108 10.08 10.81 -2.85
N ASP A 109 9.18 11.11 -1.90
CA ASP A 109 9.01 10.34 -0.66
C ASP A 109 8.52 8.91 -0.93
N ASP A 110 7.67 8.71 -1.93
CA ASP A 110 7.23 7.36 -2.35
C ASP A 110 8.40 6.53 -2.89
N LEU A 111 9.32 7.19 -3.60
CA LEU A 111 10.50 6.54 -4.18
C LEU A 111 11.54 6.24 -3.13
N LEU A 112 11.73 7.13 -2.15
CA LEU A 112 12.62 6.88 -1.01
C LEU A 112 12.09 5.69 -0.22
N GLY A 113 10.77 5.68 0.02
CA GLY A 113 10.11 4.71 0.86
C GLY A 113 10.55 4.86 2.31
N ARG A 114 9.60 4.87 3.25
CA ARG A 114 9.94 4.37 4.57
C ARG A 114 9.88 2.87 4.42
N GLU A 115 11.02 2.19 4.49
CA GLU A 115 10.98 0.75 4.72
C GLU A 115 10.08 0.55 5.94
N PRO A 116 9.00 -0.24 5.83
CA PRO A 116 8.28 -0.68 7.02
C PRO A 116 9.36 -1.23 7.95
N VAL A 117 9.57 -0.59 9.09
CA VAL A 117 10.48 -1.13 10.08
C VAL A 117 9.87 -2.46 10.46
N GLU A 118 10.53 -3.56 10.09
CA GLU A 118 10.18 -4.86 10.62
C GLU A 118 10.43 -4.77 12.12
N ILE A 119 9.34 -4.68 12.87
CA ILE A 119 9.40 -4.71 14.31
C ILE A 119 9.75 -6.14 14.67
N ASP A 120 10.98 -6.34 15.15
CA ASP A 120 11.37 -7.60 15.77
C ASP A 120 10.61 -7.74 17.08
N TYR A 121 9.43 -8.35 17.00
CA TYR A 121 8.55 -8.59 18.12
C TYR A 121 9.23 -9.40 19.23
N ALA A 122 10.18 -10.28 18.90
CA ALA A 122 10.91 -11.07 19.89
C ALA A 122 11.92 -10.21 20.66
N SER A 123 12.66 -9.34 19.96
CA SER A 123 13.54 -8.34 20.59
C SER A 123 12.75 -7.34 21.43
N CYS A 124 11.63 -6.82 20.91
CA CYS A 124 10.72 -5.94 21.65
C CYS A 124 10.20 -6.62 22.92
N ALA A 125 9.72 -7.86 22.82
CA ALA A 125 9.26 -8.62 23.99
C ALA A 125 10.39 -8.82 25.02
N GLY A 126 11.61 -9.17 24.59
CA GLY A 126 12.76 -9.30 25.49
C GLY A 126 13.14 -7.98 26.21
N SER A 127 12.90 -6.84 25.57
CA SER A 127 13.18 -5.52 26.16
C SER A 127 12.11 -5.05 27.16
N VAL A 128 10.87 -5.54 27.01
CA VAL A 128 9.69 -5.08 27.76
C VAL A 128 9.28 -6.06 28.87
N ALA A 129 9.41 -7.37 28.62
CA ALA A 129 8.92 -8.41 29.51
C ALA A 129 9.50 -8.26 30.92
N ASP A 130 8.62 -8.37 31.92
CA ASP A 130 8.94 -8.24 33.35
C ASP A 130 9.66 -6.93 33.73
N ARG A 131 9.47 -5.85 32.96
CA ARG A 131 9.98 -4.51 33.29
C ARG A 131 8.87 -3.53 33.64
N VAL A 132 9.24 -2.46 34.35
CA VAL A 132 8.36 -1.30 34.58
C VAL A 132 8.53 -0.34 33.39
N VAL A 133 7.44 -0.05 32.69
CA VAL A 133 7.43 0.76 31.46
C VAL A 133 6.53 1.98 31.64
N LEU A 134 6.97 3.15 31.16
CA LEU A 134 6.19 4.37 31.11
C LEU A 134 5.97 4.79 29.65
N VAL A 135 4.72 4.91 29.20
CA VAL A 135 4.38 5.41 27.86
C VAL A 135 4.00 6.88 27.95
N THR A 136 4.94 7.76 27.63
CA THR A 136 4.65 9.20 27.58
C THR A 136 3.74 9.53 26.40
N GLY A 137 2.68 10.30 26.63
CA GLY A 137 1.73 10.69 25.57
C GLY A 137 0.70 9.60 25.26
N ALA A 138 0.39 8.73 26.24
CA ALA A 138 -0.60 7.66 26.11
C ALA A 138 -2.00 8.13 25.68
N ALA A 139 -2.36 9.39 25.96
CA ALA A 139 -3.63 9.99 25.54
C ALA A 139 -3.72 10.27 24.02
N GLY A 140 -2.60 10.23 23.29
CA GLY A 140 -2.59 10.37 21.84
C GLY A 140 -2.88 9.05 21.11
N SER A 141 -3.31 9.12 19.85
CA SER A 141 -3.64 7.93 19.03
C SER A 141 -2.48 6.93 18.93
N ILE A 142 -1.25 7.42 18.77
CA ILE A 142 -0.03 6.58 18.71
C ILE A 142 0.29 5.99 20.09
N GLY A 143 0.27 6.82 21.15
CA GLY A 143 0.57 6.36 22.51
C GLY A 143 -0.43 5.33 23.02
N SER A 144 -1.71 5.49 22.70
CA SER A 144 -2.77 4.54 23.02
C SER A 144 -2.58 3.18 22.35
N GLU A 145 -2.10 3.17 21.10
CA GLU A 145 -1.83 1.92 20.39
C GLU A 145 -0.56 1.24 20.88
N LEU A 146 0.51 2.01 21.12
CA LEU A 146 1.73 1.52 21.74
C LEU A 146 1.46 0.91 23.12
N SER A 147 0.60 1.52 23.93
CA SER A 147 0.23 1.00 25.25
C SER A 147 -0.41 -0.39 25.16
N ARG A 148 -1.29 -0.62 24.18
CA ARG A 148 -1.89 -1.95 23.92
C ARG A 148 -0.85 -2.98 23.49
N GLN A 149 0.08 -2.59 22.61
CA GLN A 149 1.13 -3.49 22.12
C GLN A 149 2.12 -3.85 23.24
N VAL A 150 2.54 -2.86 24.04
CA VAL A 150 3.43 -3.08 25.19
C VAL A 150 2.79 -4.02 26.20
N LEU A 151 1.50 -3.87 26.52
CA LEU A 151 0.80 -4.82 27.39
C LEU A 151 0.87 -6.27 26.87
N SER A 152 0.78 -6.47 25.56
CA SER A 152 0.83 -7.82 24.95
C SER A 152 2.19 -8.50 25.10
N PHE A 153 3.24 -7.76 25.44
CA PHE A 153 4.59 -8.28 25.69
C PHE A 153 4.87 -8.65 27.16
N GLY A 154 3.88 -8.48 28.06
CA GLY A 154 3.99 -8.90 29.47
C GLY A 154 4.97 -8.08 30.32
N PRO A 155 4.86 -6.74 30.37
CA PRO A 155 5.62 -5.93 31.32
C PRO A 155 5.21 -6.26 32.76
N ARG A 156 6.09 -5.95 33.71
CA ARG A 156 5.78 -6.05 35.15
C ARG A 156 4.74 -5.02 35.57
N GLU A 157 4.94 -3.79 35.10
CA GLU A 157 4.02 -2.67 35.30
C GLU A 157 4.03 -1.77 34.07
N LEU A 158 2.87 -1.23 33.70
CA LEU A 158 2.73 -0.23 32.66
C LEU A 158 2.11 1.05 33.24
N HIS A 159 2.84 2.15 33.13
CA HIS A 159 2.42 3.50 33.48
C HIS A 159 2.14 4.30 32.19
N LEU A 160 1.13 5.17 32.22
CA LEU A 160 0.64 5.96 31.07
C LEU A 160 0.81 7.46 31.31
#